data_AF-A0A0B6ZQV6-F1
#
_entry.id   AF-A0A0B6ZQV6-F1
#
_cell.length_a   1.000
_cell.length_b   1.000
_cell.length_c   1.000
_cell.angle_alpha   90.00
_cell.angle_beta   90.00
_cell.angle_gamma   90.00
#
_symmetry.space_group_name_H-M   'P 1'
#
loop_
_entity.id
_entity.type
_entity.pdbx_description
1 polymer ?
#
loop_
_entity_poly.entity_id
_entity_poly.type
_entity_poly.pdbx_seq_one_letter_code
_entity_poly.pdbx_strand_id
1 'polypeptide(L)'
;APSGSTPVNKVVLYSTTNSTTFCYSTSVESAFAMEEEDEKPGSGDQEVAQELESENKEVEPRDLPLYEVEVPEALKRGENVVFTIHTTIPANQKGYIVLRQFEDLEWLHHNLVTANNIEGVIIPPLPVKPLSDPKSAESLSRRQLGSNTKVLRGDQFEQDCKSVQKYLQLMLSHRIFGIDKNLAKFMTDEEAPVRARLNKGLMTRLTSAIENARKGGHKDVNEYFGGQRNFASEFSKFVKEASLNYNKMLVAQLRLSNSYRLLATELTSCTAERDEGLVKLNRILKLLSDACEDEATCYELKSGQSELTVGFFLDLFARYSDSLKEMHFRRTSALIEYEACEKAVEKAKPVKKAAAEEAFEAAKKSFENSSEVGKKEINTFTQLRLLSASEEMAKYAEQQMKVSQDFYSQLFQSRKALLEMQL
;
A
#
# COMPACT_ATOMS: atom_id res chain seq x y z
N ALA A 1 -46.29 41.90 1.33
CA ALA A 1 -46.68 40.64 0.68
C ALA A 1 -45.85 40.48 -0.60
N PRO A 2 -45.38 39.29 -0.95
CA PRO A 2 -44.07 38.70 -0.60
C PRO A 2 -43.12 38.62 -1.82
N SER A 3 -41.80 38.85 -1.75
CA SER A 3 -40.69 38.00 -1.24
C SER A 3 -40.65 36.57 -1.81
N GLY A 4 -39.98 36.39 -2.95
CA GLY A 4 -39.62 35.09 -3.53
C GLY A 4 -38.20 34.69 -3.16
N SER A 5 -38.05 33.79 -2.19
CA SER A 5 -36.80 33.10 -1.86
C SER A 5 -36.70 31.81 -2.67
N THR A 6 -35.66 31.67 -3.48
CA THR A 6 -35.26 30.42 -4.13
C THR A 6 -34.70 29.45 -3.07
N PRO A 7 -35.09 28.17 -3.05
CA PRO A 7 -34.52 27.23 -2.09
C PRO A 7 -33.08 26.87 -2.51
N VAL A 8 -32.15 27.12 -1.60
CA VAL A 8 -30.75 26.67 -1.70
C VAL A 8 -30.74 25.14 -1.63
N ASN A 9 -30.26 24.50 -2.70
CA ASN A 9 -29.98 23.06 -2.73
C ASN A 9 -28.94 22.72 -1.65
N LYS A 10 -29.39 22.12 -0.54
CA LYS A 10 -28.50 21.49 0.44
C LYS A 10 -27.96 20.20 -0.17
N VAL A 11 -26.69 20.21 -0.56
CA VAL A 11 -25.90 18.99 -0.79
C VAL A 11 -25.66 18.36 0.57
N VAL A 12 -26.19 17.16 0.80
CA VAL A 12 -25.92 16.38 2.02
C VAL A 12 -24.54 15.74 1.84
N LEU A 13 -23.54 16.29 2.52
CA LEU A 13 -22.23 15.65 2.68
C LEU A 13 -22.38 14.65 3.84
N TYR A 14 -22.28 13.36 3.56
CA TYR A 14 -22.20 12.35 4.60
C TYR A 14 -20.75 12.31 5.10
N SER A 15 -20.53 12.85 6.29
CA SER A 15 -19.31 12.66 7.06
C SER A 15 -19.47 11.38 7.88
N THR A 16 -18.66 10.36 7.60
CA THR A 16 -18.50 9.19 8.46
C THR A 16 -17.53 9.52 9.59
N THR A 17 -17.84 10.53 10.41
CA THR A 17 -17.20 10.68 11.73
C THR A 17 -18.02 9.92 12.76
N ASN A 18 -17.80 8.62 12.81
CA ASN A 18 -17.95 7.82 14.04
C ASN A 18 -16.87 6.74 14.00
N SER A 19 -15.61 7.20 14.03
CA SER A 19 -14.48 6.31 14.30
C SER A 19 -14.55 5.93 15.78
N THR A 20 -15.19 4.79 16.05
CA THR A 20 -14.93 4.08 17.31
C THR A 20 -13.67 3.29 17.05
N THR A 21 -12.52 3.93 17.26
CA THR A 21 -11.20 3.29 17.22
C THR A 21 -11.16 2.23 18.31
N PHE A 22 -11.45 0.98 17.95
CA PHE A 22 -11.09 -0.15 18.79
C PHE A 22 -9.66 -0.54 18.44
N CYS A 23 -8.70 -0.07 19.24
CA CYS A 23 -7.36 -0.63 19.26
C CYS A 23 -7.44 -2.10 19.67
N TYR A 24 -7.05 -3.01 18.78
CA TYR A 24 -6.76 -4.38 19.15
C TYR A 24 -5.34 -4.72 18.69
N SER A 25 -4.46 -4.88 19.67
CA SER A 25 -3.18 -5.55 19.52
C SER A 25 -3.45 -7.06 19.38
N THR A 26 -3.19 -7.61 18.21
CA THR A 26 -3.05 -9.07 18.04
C THR A 26 -1.59 -9.37 17.74
N SER A 27 -0.86 -9.70 18.80
CA SER A 27 0.43 -10.38 18.71
C SER A 27 0.18 -11.80 18.17
N VAL A 28 0.39 -11.97 16.87
CA VAL A 28 0.51 -13.29 16.26
C VAL A 28 2.00 -13.66 16.25
N GLU A 29 2.46 -14.28 17.33
CA GLU A 29 3.74 -15.00 17.30
C GLU A 29 3.53 -16.28 16.48
N SER A 30 3.92 -16.24 15.21
CA SER A 30 4.08 -17.44 14.39
C SER A 30 5.57 -17.76 14.25
N ALA A 31 6.08 -18.55 15.19
CA ALA A 31 7.38 -19.20 15.07
C ALA A 31 7.30 -20.29 13.99
N PHE A 32 7.81 -19.99 12.81
CA PHE A 32 8.18 -21.02 11.83
C PHE A 32 9.67 -21.33 12.02
N ALA A 33 9.96 -22.35 12.82
CA ALA A 33 11.29 -22.96 12.86
C ALA A 33 11.45 -23.81 11.60
N MET A 34 12.37 -23.43 10.72
CA MET A 34 12.93 -24.33 9.72
C MET A 34 14.11 -25.05 10.37
N GLU A 35 14.02 -26.36 10.49
CA GLU A 35 15.13 -27.23 10.88
C GLU A 35 16.18 -27.20 9.74
N GLU A 36 17.38 -26.70 10.04
CA GLU A 36 18.58 -26.93 9.24
C GLU A 36 19.27 -28.20 9.76
N GLU A 37 19.54 -29.14 8.86
CA GLU A 37 20.33 -30.34 9.14
C GLU A 37 21.82 -29.97 9.27
N ASP A 38 22.39 -30.24 10.44
CA ASP A 38 23.81 -30.11 10.76
C ASP A 38 24.66 -31.19 10.04
N GLU A 39 25.44 -30.79 9.03
CA GLU A 39 26.61 -31.56 8.57
C GLU A 39 27.89 -31.00 9.21
N LYS A 40 28.50 -31.77 10.11
CA LYS A 40 29.85 -31.50 10.67
C LYS A 40 30.94 -31.82 9.64
N PRO A 41 31.97 -30.97 9.50
CA PRO A 41 33.30 -31.41 9.12
C PRO A 41 34.25 -31.40 10.32
N GLY A 42 35.11 -32.42 10.33
CA GLY A 42 36.07 -32.72 11.38
C GLY A 42 37.22 -31.72 11.49
N SER A 43 37.86 -31.84 12.65
CA SER A 43 39.09 -31.18 13.10
C SER A 43 40.27 -31.36 12.13
N GLY A 44 40.94 -30.25 11.82
CA GLY A 44 42.28 -30.26 11.22
C GLY A 44 42.70 -28.86 10.79
N ASP A 45 43.77 -28.38 11.41
CA ASP A 45 44.68 -27.33 10.93
C ASP A 45 44.32 -25.87 11.20
N GLN A 46 44.73 -25.44 12.40
CA GLN A 46 45.15 -24.08 12.70
C GLN A 46 46.51 -23.79 12.04
N GLU A 47 46.76 -22.51 11.81
CA GLU A 47 47.99 -21.88 11.30
C GLU A 47 48.11 -21.81 9.78
N VAL A 48 47.65 -20.69 9.21
CA VAL A 48 48.42 -19.71 8.41
C VAL A 48 47.41 -18.78 7.72
N ALA A 49 47.11 -17.64 8.34
CA ALA A 49 46.61 -16.41 7.68
C ALA A 49 46.43 -15.28 8.71
N GLN A 50 47.45 -15.02 9.54
CA GLN A 50 47.60 -13.70 10.15
C GLN A 50 48.46 -12.87 9.21
N GLU A 51 47.82 -12.03 8.42
CA GLU A 51 48.32 -10.78 7.82
C GLU A 51 47.44 -10.47 6.60
N LEU A 52 46.35 -9.72 6.84
CA LEU A 52 45.58 -8.84 5.92
C LEU A 52 44.13 -8.65 6.43
N GLU A 53 43.94 -8.35 7.72
CA GLU A 53 42.65 -7.92 8.26
C GLU A 53 42.84 -6.64 9.06
N SER A 54 42.85 -5.51 8.34
CA SER A 54 42.64 -4.21 8.97
C SER A 54 41.99 -3.24 8.00
N GLU A 55 40.83 -3.59 7.44
CA GLU A 55 39.84 -2.64 6.90
C GLU A 55 38.57 -3.39 6.43
N ASN A 56 37.84 -4.01 7.36
CA ASN A 56 36.41 -4.28 7.20
C ASN A 56 35.81 -4.45 8.60
N LYS A 57 35.45 -3.33 9.23
CA LYS A 57 34.52 -3.40 10.36
C LYS A 57 33.15 -3.70 9.76
N GLU A 58 32.78 -4.98 9.71
CA GLU A 58 31.38 -5.36 9.69
C GLU A 58 30.71 -4.63 10.86
N VAL A 59 29.81 -3.71 10.52
CA VAL A 59 28.96 -3.04 11.50
C VAL A 59 28.02 -4.12 12.00
N GLU A 60 28.10 -4.45 13.30
CA GLU A 60 27.13 -5.26 14.04
C GLU A 60 25.70 -5.00 13.52
N PRO A 61 24.89 -6.05 13.26
CA PRO A 61 23.54 -5.86 12.75
C PRO A 61 22.75 -5.02 13.76
N ARG A 62 22.43 -3.77 13.39
CA ARG A 62 21.49 -2.97 14.18
C ARG A 62 20.11 -3.59 14.03
N ASP A 63 19.47 -3.88 15.15
CA ASP A 63 18.06 -4.26 15.15
C ASP A 63 17.23 -3.13 14.55
N LEU A 64 16.56 -3.43 13.44
CA LEU A 64 15.62 -2.54 12.76
C LEU A 64 14.19 -3.02 13.04
N PRO A 65 13.20 -2.10 13.08
CA PRO A 65 13.31 -0.66 12.81
C PRO A 65 13.83 0.15 14.00
N LEU A 66 14.55 1.26 13.73
CA LEU A 66 15.00 2.20 14.78
C LEU A 66 13.87 3.05 15.37
N TYR A 67 12.77 3.16 14.63
CA TYR A 67 11.60 3.96 14.98
C TYR A 67 10.32 3.17 14.69
N GLU A 68 9.33 3.31 15.55
CA GLU A 68 7.96 2.90 15.28
C GLU A 68 7.15 4.09 14.80
N VAL A 69 6.20 3.86 13.89
CA VAL A 69 5.43 4.93 13.25
C VAL A 69 3.95 4.62 13.21
N GLU A 70 3.15 5.62 13.56
CA GLU A 70 1.69 5.64 13.42
C GLU A 70 1.26 6.90 12.69
N VAL A 71 0.24 6.79 11.84
CA VAL A 71 -0.35 7.93 11.12
C VAL A 71 -1.83 7.95 11.48
N PRO A 72 -2.22 8.55 12.62
CA PRO A 72 -3.59 8.45 13.13
C PRO A 72 -4.61 9.24 12.32
N GLU A 73 -4.20 10.31 11.65
CA GLU A 73 -5.13 11.19 10.94
C GLU A 73 -4.48 11.94 9.78
N ALA A 74 -5.34 12.39 8.87
CA ALA A 74 -5.01 13.33 7.83
C ALA A 74 -6.06 14.45 7.79
N LEU A 75 -5.60 15.67 7.53
CA LEU A 75 -6.42 16.87 7.50
C LEU A 75 -6.22 17.60 6.18
N LYS A 76 -7.32 18.03 5.57
CA LYS A 76 -7.28 18.89 4.39
C LYS A 76 -6.92 20.32 4.79
N ARG A 77 -5.83 20.86 4.24
CA ARG A 77 -5.44 22.28 4.38
C ARG A 77 -5.32 22.90 2.99
N GLY A 78 -6.37 23.61 2.56
CA GLY A 78 -6.46 24.16 1.21
C GLY A 78 -6.56 23.04 0.17
N GLU A 79 -5.59 23.00 -0.75
CA GLU A 79 -5.49 21.97 -1.79
C GLU A 79 -4.63 20.77 -1.37
N ASN A 80 -4.02 20.81 -0.18
CA ASN A 80 -3.10 19.77 0.27
C ASN A 80 -3.73 18.93 1.38
N VAL A 81 -3.33 17.66 1.45
CA VAL A 81 -3.62 16.76 2.57
C VAL A 81 -2.38 16.70 3.45
N VAL A 82 -2.57 16.96 4.75
CA VAL A 82 -1.51 16.96 5.77
C VAL A 82 -1.73 15.78 6.70
N PHE A 83 -0.73 14.92 6.82
CA PHE A 83 -0.70 13.78 7.72
C PHE A 83 -0.07 14.15 9.05
N THR A 84 -0.69 13.73 10.14
CA THR A 84 -0.08 13.72 11.46
C THR A 84 0.71 12.42 11.61
N ILE A 85 2.02 12.49 11.83
CA ILE A 85 2.89 11.32 11.97
C ILE A 85 3.42 11.28 13.39
N HIS A 86 3.10 10.20 14.10
CA HIS A 86 3.63 9.89 15.41
C HIS A 86 4.81 8.94 15.25
N THR A 87 5.94 9.28 15.85
CA THR A 87 7.14 8.44 15.82
C THR A 87 7.61 8.16 17.23
N THR A 88 7.85 6.89 17.57
CA THR A 88 8.37 6.47 18.87
C THR A 88 9.73 5.81 18.68
N ILE A 89 10.71 6.13 19.53
CA ILE A 89 11.98 5.39 19.62
C ILE A 89 11.80 4.28 20.65
N PRO A 90 11.79 2.98 20.26
CA PRO A 90 11.53 1.88 21.19
C PRO A 90 12.48 1.86 22.39
N ALA A 91 13.77 2.18 22.15
CA ALA A 91 14.80 2.14 23.18
C ALA A 91 14.61 3.14 24.33
N ASN A 92 14.07 4.34 24.05
CA ASN A 92 14.07 5.45 25.01
C ASN A 92 12.69 6.08 25.23
N GLN A 93 11.63 5.52 24.64
CA GLN A 93 10.23 6.00 24.71
C GLN A 93 10.04 7.49 24.35
N LYS A 94 10.99 8.09 23.64
CA LYS A 94 10.87 9.46 23.14
C LYS A 94 9.95 9.46 21.93
N GLY A 95 8.89 10.25 22.00
CA GLY A 95 7.93 10.47 20.94
C GLY A 95 8.19 11.77 20.17
N TYR A 96 7.96 11.75 18.86
CA TYR A 96 7.91 12.93 18.00
C TYR A 96 6.55 12.96 17.31
N ILE A 97 6.01 14.17 17.11
CA ILE A 97 4.80 14.39 16.32
C ILE A 97 5.16 15.41 15.26
N VAL A 98 5.07 14.99 14.00
CA VAL A 98 5.41 15.85 12.85
C VAL A 98 4.26 15.92 11.87
N LEU A 99 4.14 17.05 11.18
CA LEU A 99 3.12 17.26 10.15
C LEU A 99 3.79 17.20 8.78
N ARG A 100 3.24 16.39 7.86
CA ARG A 100 3.80 16.20 6.51
C ARG A 100 2.72 16.23 5.46
N GLN A 101 3.02 16.85 4.33
CA GLN A 101 2.18 16.81 3.14
C GLN A 101 2.62 15.67 2.22
N PHE A 102 1.78 15.31 1.26
CA PHE A 102 2.13 14.25 0.30
C PHE A 102 3.42 14.58 -0.48
N GLU A 103 3.64 15.85 -0.83
CA GLU A 103 4.86 16.28 -1.52
C GLU A 103 6.13 16.09 -0.67
N ASP A 104 6.01 16.05 0.66
CA ASP A 104 7.15 15.76 1.53
C ASP A 104 7.53 14.27 1.46
N LEU A 105 6.54 13.38 1.28
CA LEU A 105 6.78 11.96 1.02
C LEU A 105 7.44 11.74 -0.34
N GLU A 106 7.03 12.50 -1.37
CA GLU A 106 7.70 12.47 -2.68
C GLU A 106 9.17 12.91 -2.57
N TRP A 107 9.43 13.98 -1.82
CA TRP A 107 10.79 14.44 -1.53
C TRP A 107 11.61 13.38 -0.79
N LEU A 108 11.04 12.75 0.24
CA LEU A 108 11.71 11.70 1.00
C LEU A 108 12.06 10.52 0.08
N HIS A 109 11.08 10.03 -0.68
CA HIS A 109 11.27 8.93 -1.62
C HIS A 109 12.39 9.23 -2.61
N HIS A 110 12.39 10.44 -3.19
CA HIS A 110 13.45 10.85 -4.10
C HIS A 110 14.84 10.82 -3.46
N ASN A 111 14.98 11.36 -2.25
CA ASN A 111 16.27 11.39 -1.56
C ASN A 111 16.75 9.99 -1.20
N LEU A 112 15.87 9.13 -0.72
CA LEU A 112 16.22 7.74 -0.39
C LEU A 112 16.70 6.99 -1.63
N VAL A 113 16.02 7.16 -2.77
CA VAL A 113 16.36 6.50 -4.02
C VAL A 113 17.64 7.05 -4.66
N THR A 114 17.94 8.34 -4.48
CA THR A 114 19.13 8.98 -5.07
C THR A 114 20.38 8.89 -4.21
N ALA A 115 20.23 8.89 -2.89
CA ALA A 115 21.36 8.88 -1.96
C ALA A 115 21.92 7.47 -1.69
N ASN A 116 21.18 6.42 -2.05
CA ASN A 116 21.53 5.04 -1.74
C ASN A 116 21.83 4.22 -3.01
N ASN A 117 22.63 3.15 -2.86
CA ASN A 117 22.82 2.18 -3.93
C ASN A 117 21.59 1.25 -4.04
N ILE A 118 20.79 1.45 -5.08
CA ILE A 118 19.49 0.80 -5.30
C ILE A 118 19.51 -0.30 -6.37
N GLU A 119 20.66 -0.67 -6.92
CA GLU A 119 20.74 -1.54 -8.10
C GLU A 119 20.08 -2.90 -7.89
N GLY A 120 20.24 -3.49 -6.70
CA GLY A 120 19.58 -4.74 -6.29
C GLY A 120 18.36 -4.56 -5.39
N VAL A 121 17.90 -3.34 -5.13
CA VAL A 121 16.90 -3.04 -4.09
C VAL A 121 15.47 -3.09 -4.62
N ILE A 122 14.54 -3.74 -3.92
CA ILE A 122 13.10 -3.67 -4.21
C ILE A 122 12.49 -2.53 -3.39
N ILE A 123 12.48 -1.34 -3.99
CA ILE A 123 12.08 -0.10 -3.31
C ILE A 123 10.60 -0.17 -2.89
N PRO A 124 10.26 0.05 -1.60
CA PRO A 124 8.88 0.22 -1.16
C PRO A 124 8.13 1.26 -2.00
N PRO A 125 6.97 0.92 -2.59
CA PRO A 125 6.28 1.81 -3.51
C PRO A 125 5.72 3.01 -2.75
N LEU A 126 5.92 4.20 -3.29
CA LEU A 126 5.29 5.41 -2.77
C LEU A 126 3.74 5.24 -2.78
N PRO A 127 3.03 5.68 -1.73
CA PRO A 127 1.56 5.69 -1.72
C PRO A 127 0.99 6.50 -2.88
N VAL A 128 -0.27 6.23 -3.24
CA VAL A 128 -0.99 7.04 -4.22
C VAL A 128 -1.29 8.40 -3.61
N LYS A 129 -1.16 9.47 -4.42
CA LYS A 129 -1.49 10.81 -3.96
C LYS A 129 -2.98 10.90 -3.57
N PRO A 130 -3.29 11.33 -2.34
CA PRO A 130 -4.67 11.55 -1.91
C PRO A 130 -5.43 12.48 -2.85
N LEU A 131 -6.70 12.19 -3.10
CA LEU A 131 -7.58 13.08 -3.82
C LEU A 131 -8.02 14.22 -2.90
N SER A 132 -7.43 15.40 -3.10
CA SER A 132 -7.76 16.58 -2.30
C SER A 132 -8.80 17.48 -2.96
N ASP A 133 -8.98 17.40 -4.28
CA ASP A 133 -9.87 18.29 -5.01
C ASP A 133 -11.31 17.74 -5.13
N PRO A 134 -12.35 18.56 -4.83
CA PRO A 134 -13.74 18.10 -4.84
C PRO A 134 -14.22 17.59 -6.20
N LYS A 135 -13.67 18.12 -7.30
CA LYS A 135 -14.11 17.75 -8.67
C LYS A 135 -13.64 16.34 -9.04
N SER A 136 -12.42 15.97 -8.69
CA SER A 136 -11.89 14.62 -8.89
C SER A 136 -12.58 13.62 -7.98
N ALA A 137 -12.86 13.99 -6.72
CA ALA A 137 -13.64 13.15 -5.80
C ALA A 137 -15.07 12.90 -6.33
N GLU A 138 -15.73 13.94 -6.85
CA GLU A 138 -17.03 13.82 -7.50
C GLU A 138 -16.98 12.99 -8.79
N SER A 139 -15.97 13.21 -9.63
CA SER A 139 -15.76 12.45 -10.86
C SER A 139 -15.54 10.95 -10.56
N LEU A 140 -14.70 10.64 -9.57
CA LEU A 140 -14.46 9.28 -9.11
C LEU A 140 -15.75 8.64 -8.58
N SER A 141 -16.49 9.37 -7.72
CA SER A 141 -17.76 8.91 -7.16
C SER A 141 -18.79 8.61 -8.25
N ARG A 142 -18.95 9.50 -9.23
CA ARG A 142 -19.87 9.29 -10.36
C ARG A 142 -19.43 8.13 -11.25
N ARG A 143 -18.13 7.94 -11.47
CA ARG A 143 -17.60 6.80 -12.23
C ARG A 143 -17.87 5.48 -11.52
N GLN A 144 -17.69 5.46 -10.19
CA GLN A 144 -17.88 4.26 -9.37
C GLN A 144 -19.36 3.96 -9.14
N LEU A 145 -20.16 4.92 -8.68
CA LEU A 145 -21.53 4.71 -8.24
C LEU A 145 -22.58 4.97 -9.34
N GLY A 146 -22.19 5.57 -10.46
CA GLY A 146 -23.04 5.88 -11.60
C GLY A 146 -23.37 7.37 -11.74
N SER A 147 -23.64 7.82 -12.96
CA SER A 147 -23.78 9.25 -13.30
C SER A 147 -24.93 9.98 -12.59
N ASN A 148 -25.94 9.24 -12.13
CA ASN A 148 -27.13 9.76 -11.46
C ASN A 148 -27.04 9.68 -9.93
N THR A 149 -25.89 9.26 -9.38
CA THR A 149 -25.71 9.20 -7.94
C THR A 149 -25.76 10.61 -7.33
N LYS A 150 -26.56 10.78 -6.28
CA LYS A 150 -26.49 11.96 -5.40
C LYS A 150 -25.57 11.70 -4.20
N VAL A 151 -25.13 10.46 -4.02
CA VAL A 151 -24.21 10.04 -2.96
C VAL A 151 -22.79 10.19 -3.49
N LEU A 152 -22.02 11.06 -2.85
CA LEU A 152 -20.58 11.20 -3.07
C LEU A 152 -19.85 10.34 -2.05
N ARG A 153 -18.81 9.61 -2.48
CA ARG A 153 -17.88 9.00 -1.53
C ARG A 153 -17.16 10.14 -0.80
N GLY A 154 -17.11 10.05 0.52
CA GLY A 154 -16.35 11.00 1.35
C GLY A 154 -14.85 10.95 1.07
N ASP A 155 -14.08 11.69 1.85
CA ASP A 155 -12.63 11.52 1.85
C ASP A 155 -12.24 10.08 2.23
N GLN A 156 -11.09 9.63 1.72
CA GLN A 156 -10.52 8.30 1.98
C GLN A 156 -9.32 8.43 2.92
N PHE A 157 -9.36 9.40 3.84
CA PHE A 157 -8.21 9.73 4.68
C PHE A 157 -7.76 8.58 5.57
N GLU A 158 -8.68 7.71 6.02
CA GLU A 158 -8.30 6.50 6.76
C GLU A 158 -7.42 5.56 5.90
N GLN A 159 -7.79 5.35 4.63
CA GLN A 159 -7.02 4.55 3.69
C GLN A 159 -5.70 5.23 3.32
N ASP A 160 -5.71 6.55 3.13
CA ASP A 160 -4.50 7.33 2.85
C ASP A 160 -3.52 7.24 4.05
N CYS A 161 -4.01 7.39 5.28
CA CYS A 161 -3.24 7.23 6.51
C CYS A 161 -2.64 5.82 6.61
N LYS A 162 -3.46 4.77 6.42
CA LYS A 162 -2.98 3.38 6.41
C LYS A 162 -1.88 3.17 5.36
N SER A 163 -2.02 3.77 4.18
CA SER A 163 -1.05 3.69 3.09
C SER A 163 0.26 4.42 3.41
N VAL A 164 0.20 5.63 3.95
CA VAL A 164 1.38 6.38 4.38
C VAL A 164 2.08 5.66 5.53
N GLN A 165 1.34 5.22 6.55
CA GLN A 165 1.89 4.47 7.67
C GLN A 165 2.63 3.23 7.20
N LYS A 166 2.00 2.39 6.36
CA LYS A 166 2.66 1.17 5.86
C LYS A 166 3.88 1.47 5.02
N TYR A 167 3.85 2.52 4.19
CA TYR A 167 5.03 2.95 3.43
C TYR A 167 6.19 3.32 4.36
N LEU A 168 5.93 4.11 5.40
CA LEU A 168 6.96 4.50 6.37
C LEU A 168 7.47 3.31 7.18
N GLN A 169 6.60 2.41 7.62
CA GLN A 169 6.98 1.15 8.27
C GLN A 169 7.91 0.32 7.37
N LEU A 170 7.58 0.16 6.09
CA LEU A 170 8.41 -0.56 5.13
C LEU A 170 9.78 0.10 4.95
N MET A 171 9.82 1.44 4.87
CA MET A 171 11.08 2.18 4.77
C MET A 171 11.93 2.06 6.04
N LEU A 172 11.33 2.15 7.22
CA LEU A 172 12.00 2.06 8.52
C LEU A 172 12.55 0.66 8.81
N SER A 173 11.84 -0.39 8.40
CA SER A 173 12.31 -1.78 8.55
C SER A 173 13.31 -2.21 7.46
N HIS A 174 13.52 -1.39 6.43
CA HIS A 174 14.42 -1.73 5.33
C HIS A 174 15.90 -1.54 5.73
N ARG A 175 16.77 -2.51 5.44
CA ARG A 175 18.19 -2.49 5.86
C ARG A 175 18.98 -1.28 5.36
N ILE A 176 18.69 -0.84 4.13
CA ILE A 176 19.32 0.34 3.52
C ILE A 176 18.64 1.64 3.95
N PHE A 177 17.31 1.76 3.77
CA PHE A 177 16.61 3.03 4.04
C PHE A 177 16.39 3.32 5.53
N GLY A 178 16.24 2.29 6.37
CA GLY A 178 15.92 2.42 7.79
C GLY A 178 17.01 3.11 8.62
N ILE A 179 18.24 3.15 8.10
CA ILE A 179 19.39 3.84 8.71
C ILE A 179 19.70 5.18 8.03
N ASP A 180 18.94 5.57 7.00
CA ASP A 180 19.17 6.79 6.25
C ASP A 180 18.86 8.04 7.11
N LYS A 181 19.77 9.01 7.09
CA LYS A 181 19.65 10.24 7.88
C LYS A 181 18.48 11.11 7.44
N ASN A 182 18.10 11.08 6.16
CA ASN A 182 16.94 11.82 5.65
C ASN A 182 15.63 11.22 6.17
N LEU A 183 15.55 9.89 6.28
CA LEU A 183 14.40 9.23 6.90
C LEU A 183 14.29 9.59 8.38
N ALA A 184 15.40 9.51 9.11
CA ALA A 184 15.43 9.90 10.53
C ALA A 184 14.99 11.37 10.75
N LYS A 185 15.53 12.31 9.96
CA LYS A 185 15.13 13.72 10.01
C LYS A 185 13.66 13.92 9.64
N PHE A 186 13.19 13.24 8.60
CA PHE A 186 11.79 13.32 8.19
C PHE A 186 10.83 12.93 9.33
N MET A 187 11.20 11.96 10.17
CA MET A 187 10.39 11.54 11.32
C MET A 187 10.50 12.44 12.55
N THR A 188 11.60 13.19 12.71
CA THR A 188 11.94 13.82 13.99
C THR A 188 12.01 15.34 13.96
N ASP A 189 12.31 15.95 12.82
CA ASP A 189 12.40 17.41 12.68
C ASP A 189 10.98 18.01 12.62
N GLU A 190 10.68 19.03 13.42
CA GLU A 190 9.35 19.67 13.39
C GLU A 190 9.06 20.33 12.04
N GLU A 191 10.07 20.99 11.47
CA GLU A 191 9.97 21.67 10.19
C GLU A 191 9.92 20.67 9.03
N ALA A 192 9.00 20.90 8.09
CA ALA A 192 8.93 20.13 6.86
C ALA A 192 10.20 20.36 6.00
N PRO A 193 10.64 19.35 5.24
CA PRO A 193 11.85 19.46 4.43
C PRO A 193 11.73 20.58 3.38
N VAL A 194 12.81 21.31 3.17
CA VAL A 194 12.87 22.33 2.11
C VAL A 194 12.88 21.63 0.75
N ARG A 195 11.76 21.74 0.03
CA ARG A 195 11.56 21.15 -1.29
C ARG A 195 12.32 21.94 -2.35
N ALA A 196 13.52 21.50 -2.71
CA ALA A 196 14.12 21.89 -3.98
C ALA A 196 13.26 21.35 -5.14
N ARG A 197 13.26 22.02 -6.31
CA ARG A 197 12.56 21.49 -7.51
C ARG A 197 13.10 20.10 -7.83
N LEU A 198 12.33 19.06 -7.50
CA LEU A 198 12.66 17.68 -7.83
C LEU A 198 12.70 17.56 -9.35
N ASN A 199 13.81 17.04 -9.87
CA ASN A 199 13.93 16.77 -11.29
C ASN A 199 13.00 15.58 -11.58
N LYS A 200 11.84 15.84 -12.21
CA LYS A 200 10.77 14.85 -12.46
C LYS A 200 11.24 13.57 -13.17
N GLY A 201 12.44 13.57 -13.75
CA GLY A 201 13.00 12.47 -14.52
C GLY A 201 13.29 11.17 -13.76
N LEU A 202 13.34 11.17 -12.41
CA LEU A 202 13.58 9.93 -11.66
C LEU A 202 12.32 9.10 -11.37
N MET A 203 11.15 9.75 -11.25
CA MET A 203 9.86 9.07 -11.05
C MET A 203 9.37 8.34 -12.31
N THR A 204 10.06 8.55 -13.43
CA THR A 204 9.77 7.96 -14.75
C THR A 204 11.04 7.48 -15.42
N ARG A 205 11.87 6.67 -14.74
CA ARG A 205 12.78 5.76 -15.46
C ARG A 205 11.97 4.62 -16.10
N LEU A 206 10.95 4.99 -16.86
CA LEU A 206 10.35 4.15 -17.87
C LEU A 206 11.37 4.15 -19.00
N THR A 207 12.33 3.24 -18.91
CA THR A 207 13.21 2.92 -20.01
C THR A 207 12.36 2.73 -21.26
N SER A 208 12.80 3.24 -22.41
CA SER A 208 12.00 3.19 -23.64
C SER A 208 11.44 1.77 -23.85
N ALA A 209 10.20 1.63 -24.33
CA ALA A 209 9.57 0.31 -24.49
C ALA A 209 10.44 -0.68 -25.30
N ILE A 210 11.26 -0.16 -26.22
CA ILE A 210 12.25 -0.89 -27.02
C ILE A 210 13.41 -1.39 -26.15
N GLU A 211 13.95 -0.55 -25.28
CA GLU A 211 15.02 -0.92 -24.36
C GLU A 211 14.52 -1.88 -23.27
N ASN A 212 13.28 -1.71 -22.79
CA ASN A 212 12.59 -2.69 -21.95
C ASN A 212 12.39 -4.03 -22.65
N ALA A 213 11.98 -4.05 -23.92
CA ALA A 213 11.82 -5.29 -24.68
C ALA A 213 13.16 -5.99 -24.93
N ARG A 214 14.20 -5.23 -25.29
CA ARG A 214 15.55 -5.76 -25.52
C ARG A 214 16.15 -6.33 -24.24
N LYS A 215 16.07 -5.60 -23.13
CA LYS A 215 16.63 -6.02 -21.83
C LYS A 215 15.79 -7.12 -21.19
N GLY A 216 14.46 -7.07 -21.31
CA GLY A 216 13.55 -8.10 -20.81
C GLY A 216 13.76 -9.47 -21.48
N GLY A 217 14.22 -9.50 -22.73
CA GLY A 217 14.59 -10.71 -23.46
C GLY A 217 16.05 -11.17 -23.27
N HIS A 218 16.89 -10.41 -22.55
CA HIS A 218 18.29 -10.79 -22.33
C HIS A 218 18.36 -12.02 -21.42
N LYS A 219 19.03 -13.08 -21.89
CA LYS A 219 19.18 -14.32 -21.13
C LYS A 219 20.07 -14.06 -19.91
N ASP A 220 19.63 -14.50 -18.74
CA ASP A 220 20.44 -14.37 -17.54
C ASP A 220 21.52 -15.45 -17.51
N VAL A 221 22.70 -15.11 -17.00
CA VAL A 221 23.78 -16.07 -16.74
C VAL A 221 23.46 -16.99 -15.56
N ASN A 222 22.54 -16.58 -14.68
CA ASN A 222 22.09 -17.35 -13.52
C ASN A 222 20.60 -17.72 -13.67
N GLU A 223 20.33 -19.03 -13.75
CA GLU A 223 18.97 -19.55 -13.93
C GLU A 223 17.99 -19.12 -12.83
N TYR A 224 18.47 -18.94 -11.59
CA TYR A 224 17.65 -18.43 -10.49
C TYR A 224 17.04 -17.07 -10.83
N PHE A 225 17.85 -16.11 -11.30
CA PHE A 225 17.36 -14.78 -11.64
C PHE A 225 16.47 -14.79 -12.89
N GLY A 226 16.74 -15.69 -13.84
CA GLY A 226 15.83 -15.95 -14.94
C GLY A 226 14.44 -16.40 -14.47
N GLY A 227 14.39 -17.36 -13.55
CA GLY A 227 13.15 -17.85 -12.93
C GLY A 227 12.43 -16.77 -12.12
N GLN A 228 13.14 -16.02 -11.28
CA GLN A 228 12.56 -14.95 -10.47
C GLN A 228 11.99 -13.81 -11.32
N ARG A 229 12.63 -13.46 -12.44
CA ARG A 229 12.11 -12.46 -13.38
C ARG A 229 10.81 -12.93 -14.04
N ASN A 230 10.71 -14.21 -14.39
CA ASN A 230 9.46 -14.78 -14.93
C ASN A 230 8.35 -14.73 -13.87
N PHE A 231 8.66 -15.17 -12.64
CA PHE A 231 7.75 -15.06 -11.50
C PHE A 231 7.27 -13.62 -11.30
N ALA A 232 8.18 -12.64 -11.28
CA ALA A 232 7.83 -11.23 -11.12
C ALA A 232 6.86 -10.73 -12.20
N SER A 233 7.02 -11.21 -13.44
CA SER A 233 6.13 -10.86 -14.55
C SER A 233 4.74 -11.45 -14.39
N GLU A 234 4.64 -12.75 -14.09
CA GLU A 234 3.37 -13.45 -13.88
C GLU A 234 2.66 -12.95 -12.63
N PHE A 235 3.37 -12.83 -11.50
CA PHE A 235 2.85 -12.30 -10.26
C PHE A 235 2.25 -10.91 -10.46
N SER A 236 2.97 -9.99 -11.12
CA SER A 236 2.48 -8.64 -11.42
C SER A 236 1.17 -8.65 -12.21
N LYS A 237 1.05 -9.54 -13.22
CA LYS A 237 -0.19 -9.71 -13.97
C LYS A 237 -1.34 -10.14 -13.05
N PHE A 238 -1.15 -11.20 -12.27
CA PHE A 238 -2.19 -11.76 -11.42
C PHE A 238 -2.61 -10.81 -10.30
N VAL A 239 -1.67 -10.17 -9.60
CA VAL A 239 -2.01 -9.27 -8.49
C VAL A 239 -2.71 -8.00 -8.97
N LYS A 240 -2.34 -7.46 -10.14
CA LYS A 240 -3.01 -6.30 -10.74
C LYS A 240 -4.43 -6.64 -11.19
N GLU A 241 -4.62 -7.81 -11.80
CA GLU A 241 -5.95 -8.30 -12.17
C GLU A 241 -6.82 -8.55 -10.94
N ALA A 242 -6.26 -9.17 -9.90
CA ALA A 242 -6.94 -9.40 -8.62
C ALA A 242 -7.34 -8.07 -7.97
N SER A 243 -6.42 -7.10 -7.86
CA SER A 243 -6.71 -5.76 -7.33
C SER A 243 -7.83 -5.07 -8.11
N LEU A 244 -7.77 -5.11 -9.45
CA LEU A 244 -8.81 -4.51 -10.30
C LEU A 244 -10.18 -5.18 -10.09
N ASN A 245 -10.24 -6.50 -10.08
CA ASN A 245 -11.50 -7.24 -9.94
C ASN A 245 -12.07 -7.10 -8.52
N TYR A 246 -11.20 -7.06 -7.51
CA TYR A 246 -11.61 -6.81 -6.13
C TYR A 246 -12.20 -5.40 -5.98
N ASN A 247 -11.57 -4.37 -6.56
CA ASN A 247 -12.13 -3.02 -6.59
C ASN A 247 -13.51 -2.95 -7.28
N LYS A 248 -13.73 -3.72 -8.35
CA LYS A 248 -15.07 -3.81 -8.98
C LYS A 248 -16.11 -4.41 -8.03
N MET A 249 -15.73 -5.42 -7.24
CA MET A 249 -16.61 -6.01 -6.23
C MET A 249 -16.99 -4.98 -5.15
N LEU A 250 -16.01 -4.21 -4.64
CA LEU A 250 -16.27 -3.16 -3.64
C LEU A 250 -17.24 -2.10 -4.19
N VAL A 251 -17.02 -1.65 -5.43
CA VAL A 251 -17.92 -0.71 -6.10
C VAL A 251 -19.33 -1.29 -6.29
N ALA A 252 -19.44 -2.58 -6.62
CA ALA A 252 -20.73 -3.25 -6.74
C ALA A 252 -21.49 -3.31 -5.40
N GLN A 253 -20.80 -3.56 -4.28
CA GLN A 253 -21.40 -3.52 -2.94
C GLN A 253 -21.95 -2.13 -2.61
N LEU A 254 -21.21 -1.06 -2.93
CA LEU A 254 -21.67 0.32 -2.70
C LEU A 254 -22.87 0.69 -3.58
N ARG A 255 -22.90 0.21 -4.84
CA ARG A 255 -24.07 0.41 -5.71
C ARG A 255 -25.30 -0.29 -5.14
N LEU A 256 -25.12 -1.49 -4.59
CA LEU A 256 -26.20 -2.22 -3.94
C LEU A 256 -26.71 -1.49 -2.70
N SER A 257 -25.79 -1.00 -1.85
CA SER A 257 -26.14 -0.13 -0.72
C SER A 257 -26.98 1.07 -1.15
N ASN A 258 -26.53 1.82 -2.16
CA ASN A 258 -27.27 2.95 -2.68
C ASN A 258 -28.68 2.56 -3.20
N SER A 259 -28.82 1.36 -3.77
CA SER A 259 -30.10 0.86 -4.26
C SER A 259 -31.08 0.58 -3.11
N TYR A 260 -30.58 0.04 -1.99
CA TYR A 260 -31.35 -0.14 -0.76
C TYR A 260 -31.79 1.19 -0.15
N ARG A 261 -30.92 2.22 -0.09
CA ARG A 261 -31.29 3.56 0.41
C ARG A 261 -32.36 4.23 -0.46
N LEU A 262 -32.28 4.07 -1.78
CA LEU A 262 -33.31 4.56 -2.69
C LEU A 262 -34.64 3.86 -2.42
N LEU A 263 -34.64 2.53 -2.28
CA LEU A 263 -35.84 1.78 -1.93
C LEU A 263 -36.42 2.22 -0.58
N ALA A 264 -35.58 2.41 0.43
CA ALA A 264 -36.00 2.90 1.75
C ALA A 264 -36.72 4.26 1.68
N THR A 265 -36.19 5.16 0.86
CA THR A 265 -36.78 6.49 0.61
C THR A 265 -38.15 6.36 -0.06
N GLU A 266 -38.26 5.55 -1.12
CA GLU A 266 -39.52 5.34 -1.83
C GLU A 266 -40.60 4.71 -0.94
N LEU A 267 -40.23 3.73 -0.10
CA LEU A 267 -41.14 3.08 0.85
C LEU A 267 -41.77 4.06 1.85
N THR A 268 -41.08 5.16 2.17
CA THR A 268 -41.56 6.17 3.12
C THR A 268 -42.18 7.40 2.45
N SER A 269 -42.24 7.43 1.11
CA SER A 269 -42.86 8.52 0.35
C SER A 269 -44.41 8.50 0.39
N CYS A 270 -45.00 7.37 0.80
CA CYS A 270 -46.44 7.19 0.91
C CYS A 270 -47.00 7.89 2.17
N THR A 271 -47.80 8.94 1.98
CA THR A 271 -48.50 9.62 3.08
C THR A 271 -50.00 9.32 3.06
N ALA A 272 -50.53 8.70 4.11
CA ALA A 272 -51.97 8.58 4.32
C ALA A 272 -52.31 8.77 5.81
N GLU A 273 -53.13 9.78 6.11
CA GLU A 273 -53.38 10.23 7.48
C GLU A 273 -54.75 9.85 8.04
N ARG A 274 -55.68 9.35 7.20
CA ARG A 274 -57.11 9.26 7.58
C ARG A 274 -57.75 7.87 7.44
N ASP A 275 -57.10 6.94 6.76
CA ASP A 275 -57.61 5.56 6.58
C ASP A 275 -56.83 4.59 7.46
N GLU A 276 -57.51 3.83 8.32
CA GLU A 276 -56.85 2.93 9.29
C GLU A 276 -56.04 1.82 8.60
N GLY A 277 -56.53 1.30 7.46
CA GLY A 277 -55.81 0.31 6.66
C GLY A 277 -54.55 0.89 6.05
N LEU A 278 -54.60 2.12 5.52
CA LEU A 278 -53.43 2.82 5.00
C LEU A 278 -52.45 3.23 6.11
N VAL A 279 -52.91 3.56 7.32
CA VAL A 279 -52.04 3.81 8.47
C VAL A 279 -51.27 2.54 8.87
N LYS A 280 -51.93 1.38 8.88
CA LYS A 280 -51.27 0.07 9.12
C LYS A 280 -50.24 -0.22 8.03
N LEU A 281 -50.60 -0.05 6.76
CA LEU A 281 -49.68 -0.21 5.63
C LEU A 281 -48.45 0.70 5.75
N ASN A 282 -48.64 1.98 6.08
CA ASN A 282 -47.53 2.93 6.25
C ASN A 282 -46.55 2.50 7.35
N ARG A 283 -47.04 1.88 8.44
CA ARG A 283 -46.17 1.33 9.49
C ARG A 283 -45.35 0.14 8.99
N ILE A 284 -45.94 -0.76 8.20
CA ILE A 284 -45.22 -1.88 7.57
C ILE A 284 -44.14 -1.35 6.61
N LEU A 285 -44.51 -0.40 5.75
CA LEU A 285 -43.59 0.22 4.80
C LEU A 285 -42.45 0.94 5.51
N LYS A 286 -42.72 1.58 6.65
CA LYS A 286 -41.69 2.19 7.49
C LYS A 286 -40.73 1.15 8.07
N LEU A 287 -41.22 0.03 8.62
CA LEU A 287 -40.34 -1.05 9.10
C LEU A 287 -39.50 -1.65 7.97
N LEU A 288 -40.07 -1.83 6.78
CA LEU A 288 -39.32 -2.31 5.63
C LEU A 288 -38.28 -1.30 5.15
N SER A 289 -38.59 -0.01 5.21
CA SER A 289 -37.67 1.09 4.92
C SER A 289 -36.48 1.07 5.89
N ASP A 290 -36.74 0.94 7.19
CA ASP A 290 -35.69 0.85 8.21
C ASP A 290 -34.79 -0.38 7.97
N ALA A 291 -35.37 -1.54 7.65
CA ALA A 291 -34.61 -2.73 7.29
C ALA A 291 -33.76 -2.56 6.00
N CYS A 292 -34.23 -1.77 5.03
CA CYS A 292 -33.45 -1.43 3.85
C CYS A 292 -32.26 -0.51 4.19
N GLU A 293 -32.43 0.45 5.10
CA GLU A 293 -31.33 1.31 5.57
C GLU A 293 -30.27 0.50 6.34
N ASP A 294 -30.70 -0.48 7.13
CA ASP A 294 -29.79 -1.41 7.82
C ASP A 294 -28.96 -2.24 6.82
N GLU A 295 -29.61 -2.80 5.80
CA GLU A 295 -28.92 -3.56 4.73
C GLU A 295 -27.96 -2.67 3.92
N ALA A 296 -28.37 -1.43 3.62
CA ALA A 296 -27.49 -0.46 2.97
C ALA A 296 -26.23 -0.19 3.79
N THR A 297 -26.39 -0.01 5.11
CA THR A 297 -25.29 0.22 6.04
C THR A 297 -24.39 -1.02 6.15
N CYS A 298 -24.95 -2.23 6.13
CA CYS A 298 -24.20 -3.48 6.10
C CYS A 298 -23.25 -3.55 4.89
N TYR A 299 -23.74 -3.24 3.69
CA TYR A 299 -22.90 -3.25 2.48
C TYR A 299 -21.82 -2.15 2.49
N GLU A 300 -22.10 -0.98 3.04
CA GLU A 300 -21.09 0.08 3.22
C GLU A 300 -19.99 -0.36 4.19
N LEU A 301 -20.36 -0.94 5.34
CA LEU A 301 -19.41 -1.49 6.32
C LEU A 301 -18.56 -2.61 5.71
N LYS A 302 -19.20 -3.57 5.02
CA LYS A 302 -18.47 -4.64 4.32
C LYS A 302 -17.49 -4.06 3.31
N SER A 303 -17.90 -3.08 2.51
CA SER A 303 -17.05 -2.47 1.49
C SER A 303 -15.86 -1.73 2.11
N GLY A 304 -16.08 -0.88 3.12
CA GLY A 304 -15.02 -0.12 3.78
C GLY A 304 -13.99 -1.01 4.49
N GLN A 305 -14.44 -2.04 5.22
CA GLN A 305 -13.54 -2.98 5.89
C GLN A 305 -12.74 -3.83 4.88
N SER A 306 -13.38 -4.22 3.77
CA SER A 306 -12.71 -4.94 2.67
C SER A 306 -11.64 -4.10 1.98
N GLU A 307 -11.90 -2.81 1.81
CA GLU A 307 -10.93 -1.84 1.27
C GLU A 307 -9.71 -1.70 2.18
N LEU A 308 -9.92 -1.67 3.50
CA LEU A 308 -8.87 -1.58 4.49
C LEU A 308 -8.11 -2.89 4.76
N THR A 309 -8.57 -4.05 4.27
CA THR A 309 -7.91 -5.34 4.50
C THR A 309 -7.31 -5.94 3.22
N VAL A 310 -8.01 -6.87 2.58
CA VAL A 310 -7.53 -7.53 1.35
C VAL A 310 -7.41 -6.53 0.20
N GLY A 311 -8.28 -5.52 0.12
CA GLY A 311 -8.18 -4.45 -0.86
C GLY A 311 -6.85 -3.69 -0.73
N PHE A 312 -6.49 -3.33 0.50
CA PHE A 312 -5.23 -2.68 0.83
C PHE A 312 -4.02 -3.54 0.44
N PHE A 313 -4.02 -4.82 0.79
CA PHE A 313 -2.97 -5.77 0.40
C PHE A 313 -2.81 -5.85 -1.12
N LEU A 314 -3.91 -6.02 -1.85
CA LEU A 314 -3.89 -6.18 -3.30
C LEU A 314 -3.40 -4.91 -4.01
N ASP A 315 -3.81 -3.73 -3.56
CA ASP A 315 -3.28 -2.45 -4.08
C ASP A 315 -1.79 -2.29 -3.81
N LEU A 316 -1.36 -2.51 -2.57
CA LEU A 316 0.04 -2.39 -2.16
C LEU A 316 0.91 -3.31 -3.01
N PHE A 317 0.59 -4.60 -3.10
CA PHE A 317 1.41 -5.57 -3.83
C PHE A 317 1.27 -5.45 -5.35
N ALA A 318 0.19 -4.85 -5.87
CA ALA A 318 0.14 -4.47 -7.28
C ALA A 318 1.21 -3.43 -7.62
N ARG A 319 1.38 -2.39 -6.79
CA ARG A 319 2.45 -1.40 -6.95
C ARG A 319 3.83 -1.98 -6.62
N TYR A 320 3.93 -2.79 -5.57
CA TYR A 320 5.18 -3.42 -5.16
C TYR A 320 5.71 -4.41 -6.22
N SER A 321 4.81 -5.03 -7.00
CA SER A 321 5.18 -5.87 -8.14
C SER A 321 5.91 -5.08 -9.23
N ASP A 322 5.61 -3.79 -9.40
CA ASP A 322 6.34 -2.94 -10.34
C ASP A 322 7.75 -2.64 -9.80
N SER A 323 7.89 -2.37 -8.50
CA SER A 323 9.22 -2.23 -7.88
C SER A 323 10.08 -3.49 -8.02
N LEU A 324 9.49 -4.68 -7.90
CA LEU A 324 10.17 -5.97 -8.11
C LEU A 324 10.66 -6.10 -9.56
N LYS A 325 9.81 -5.77 -10.55
CA LYS A 325 10.20 -5.79 -11.97
C LYS A 325 11.30 -4.76 -12.27
N GLU A 326 11.20 -3.58 -11.66
CA GLU A 326 12.16 -2.49 -11.83
C GLU A 326 13.53 -2.85 -11.26
N MET A 327 13.59 -3.56 -10.11
CA MET A 327 14.83 -4.12 -9.58
C MET A 327 15.45 -5.13 -10.56
N HIS A 328 14.67 -6.10 -11.07
CA HIS A 328 15.16 -7.04 -12.07
C HIS A 328 15.68 -6.33 -13.33
N PHE A 329 14.99 -5.27 -13.77
CA PHE A 329 15.40 -4.46 -14.91
C PHE A 329 16.75 -3.75 -14.66
N ARG A 330 16.95 -3.15 -13.48
CA ARG A 330 18.24 -2.56 -13.07
C ARG A 330 19.36 -3.60 -13.06
N ARG A 331 19.14 -4.75 -12.43
CA ARG A 331 20.13 -5.84 -12.42
C ARG A 331 20.45 -6.36 -13.82
N THR A 332 19.44 -6.57 -14.68
CA THR A 332 19.69 -6.98 -16.07
C THR A 332 20.45 -5.91 -16.86
N SER A 333 20.23 -4.62 -16.56
CA SER A 333 21.03 -3.55 -17.15
C SER A 333 22.50 -3.64 -16.71
N ALA A 334 22.77 -3.89 -15.44
CA ALA A 334 24.13 -4.09 -14.92
C ALA A 334 24.81 -5.32 -15.55
N LEU A 335 24.08 -6.43 -15.76
CA LEU A 335 24.60 -7.60 -16.48
C LEU A 335 25.03 -7.27 -17.91
N ILE A 336 24.18 -6.55 -18.65
CA ILE A 336 24.47 -6.18 -20.04
C ILE A 336 25.69 -5.26 -20.11
N GLU A 337 25.83 -4.34 -19.16
CA GLU A 337 26.99 -3.45 -19.06
C GLU A 337 28.27 -4.22 -18.73
N TYR A 338 28.21 -5.15 -17.77
CA TYR A 338 29.29 -6.07 -17.43
C TYR A 338 29.77 -6.86 -18.67
N GLU A 339 28.86 -7.53 -19.38
CA GLU A 339 29.20 -8.29 -20.60
C GLU A 339 29.75 -7.39 -21.73
N ALA A 340 29.30 -6.14 -21.80
CA ALA A 340 29.80 -5.18 -22.78
C ALA A 340 31.22 -4.72 -22.44
N CYS A 341 31.52 -4.44 -21.17
CA CYS A 341 32.85 -4.09 -20.72
C CYS A 341 33.83 -5.27 -20.84
N GLU A 342 33.40 -6.51 -20.60
CA GLU A 342 34.21 -7.72 -20.80
C GLU A 342 34.72 -7.80 -22.25
N LYS A 343 33.81 -7.69 -23.22
CA LYS A 343 34.16 -7.66 -24.65
C LYS A 343 34.99 -6.45 -25.04
N ALA A 344 34.85 -5.33 -24.34
CA ALA A 344 35.62 -4.12 -24.60
C ALA A 344 37.08 -4.28 -24.15
N VAL A 345 37.33 -4.94 -23.02
CA VAL A 345 38.68 -5.28 -22.53
C VAL A 345 39.39 -6.20 -23.52
N GLU A 346 38.73 -7.25 -24.01
CA GLU A 346 39.30 -8.17 -25.00
C GLU A 346 39.78 -7.46 -26.28
N LYS A 347 39.09 -6.39 -26.68
CA LYS A 347 39.35 -5.64 -27.92
C LYS A 347 40.21 -4.39 -27.70
N ALA A 348 40.58 -4.08 -26.46
CA ALA A 348 41.25 -2.84 -26.12
C ALA A 348 42.69 -2.81 -26.65
N LYS A 349 43.06 -1.72 -27.35
CA LYS A 349 44.45 -1.44 -27.73
C LYS A 349 45.28 -1.17 -26.46
N PRO A 350 46.61 -1.42 -26.47
CA PRO A 350 47.47 -1.25 -25.28
C PRO A 350 47.30 0.09 -24.55
N VAL A 351 47.16 1.19 -25.30
CA VAL A 351 47.01 2.55 -24.75
C VAL A 351 45.69 2.76 -23.99
N LYS A 352 44.62 2.03 -24.34
CA LYS A 352 43.30 2.14 -23.69
C LYS A 352 42.98 0.96 -22.76
N LYS A 353 43.93 0.02 -22.61
CA LYS A 353 43.69 -1.24 -21.89
C LYS A 353 43.40 -1.01 -20.41
N ALA A 354 44.21 -0.19 -19.74
CA ALA A 354 44.01 0.14 -18.31
C ALA A 354 42.62 0.77 -18.03
N ALA A 355 42.18 1.72 -18.87
CA ALA A 355 40.86 2.35 -18.70
C ALA A 355 39.70 1.37 -18.98
N ALA A 356 39.87 0.42 -19.90
CA ALA A 356 38.88 -0.61 -20.17
C ALA A 356 38.80 -1.61 -19.01
N GLU A 357 39.95 -1.99 -18.42
CA GLU A 357 40.02 -2.88 -17.25
C GLU A 357 39.35 -2.24 -16.02
N GLU A 358 39.59 -0.94 -15.77
CA GLU A 358 38.92 -0.20 -14.68
C GLU A 358 37.39 -0.17 -14.86
N ALA A 359 36.92 0.12 -16.08
CA ALA A 359 35.49 0.11 -16.39
C ALA A 359 34.86 -1.28 -16.26
N PHE A 360 35.61 -2.33 -16.60
CA PHE A 360 35.18 -3.72 -16.42
C PHE A 360 35.04 -4.09 -14.94
N GLU A 361 36.04 -3.79 -14.12
CA GLU A 361 35.98 -4.08 -12.68
C GLU A 361 34.83 -3.32 -11.99
N ALA A 362 34.58 -2.06 -12.39
CA ALA A 362 33.45 -1.29 -11.89
C ALA A 362 32.09 -1.92 -12.27
N ALA A 363 31.91 -2.29 -13.55
CA ALA A 363 30.66 -2.92 -14.03
C ALA A 363 30.44 -4.30 -13.41
N LYS A 364 31.53 -5.08 -13.25
CA LYS A 364 31.51 -6.38 -12.56
C LYS A 364 31.05 -6.24 -11.12
N LYS A 365 31.67 -5.33 -10.36
CA LYS A 365 31.31 -5.07 -8.96
C LYS A 365 29.85 -4.62 -8.80
N SER A 366 29.37 -3.75 -9.69
CA SER A 366 27.96 -3.34 -9.73
C SER A 366 27.02 -4.53 -9.97
N PHE A 367 27.29 -5.36 -10.98
CA PHE A 367 26.49 -6.53 -11.28
C PHE A 367 26.49 -7.57 -10.14
N GLU A 368 27.65 -7.88 -9.56
CA GLU A 368 27.78 -8.83 -8.44
C GLU A 368 27.04 -8.33 -7.21
N ASN A 369 27.24 -7.06 -6.81
CA ASN A 369 26.54 -6.46 -5.68
C ASN A 369 25.02 -6.40 -5.89
N SER A 370 24.57 -6.01 -7.09
CA SER A 370 23.13 -5.99 -7.42
C SER A 370 22.50 -7.39 -7.36
N SER A 371 23.27 -8.44 -7.70
CA SER A 371 22.83 -9.83 -7.59
C SER A 371 22.75 -10.28 -6.13
N GLU A 372 23.76 -9.97 -5.32
CA GLU A 372 23.76 -10.36 -3.90
C GLU A 372 22.61 -9.67 -3.13
N VAL A 373 22.49 -8.35 -3.28
CA VAL A 373 21.41 -7.58 -2.67
C VAL A 373 20.05 -8.03 -3.23
N GLY A 374 19.94 -8.20 -4.54
CA GLY A 374 18.70 -8.64 -5.19
C GLY A 374 18.19 -9.97 -4.67
N LYS A 375 19.08 -10.93 -4.39
CA LYS A 375 18.68 -12.23 -3.80
C LYS A 375 18.11 -12.06 -2.39
N LYS A 376 18.76 -11.24 -1.55
CA LYS A 376 18.28 -10.92 -0.19
C LYS A 376 16.91 -10.24 -0.23
N GLU A 377 16.76 -9.26 -1.13
CA GLU A 377 15.54 -8.48 -1.32
C GLU A 377 14.37 -9.34 -1.82
N ILE A 378 14.59 -10.26 -2.78
CA ILE A 378 13.56 -11.19 -3.26
C ILE A 378 13.05 -12.09 -2.11
N ASN A 379 13.95 -12.55 -1.24
CA ASN A 379 13.58 -13.35 -0.09
C ASN A 379 12.74 -12.55 0.91
N THR A 380 13.17 -11.33 1.26
CA THR A 380 12.42 -10.42 2.14
C THR A 380 11.07 -10.07 1.55
N PHE A 381 11.00 -9.75 0.26
CA PHE A 381 9.75 -9.49 -0.45
C PHE A 381 8.79 -10.68 -0.37
N THR A 382 9.32 -11.90 -0.56
CA THR A 382 8.52 -13.13 -0.51
C THR A 382 7.95 -13.36 0.89
N GLN A 383 8.78 -13.24 1.93
CA GLN A 383 8.33 -13.38 3.32
C GLN A 383 7.28 -12.33 3.68
N LEU A 384 7.56 -11.06 3.38
CA LEU A 384 6.64 -9.95 3.63
C LEU A 384 5.29 -10.16 2.92
N ARG A 385 5.32 -10.63 1.67
CA ARG A 385 4.11 -10.94 0.88
C ARG A 385 3.28 -12.04 1.52
N LEU A 386 3.90 -13.13 1.93
CA LEU A 386 3.19 -14.27 2.52
C LEU A 386 2.59 -13.92 3.89
N LEU A 387 3.36 -13.25 4.74
CA LEU A 387 2.88 -12.80 6.06
C LEU A 387 1.75 -11.78 5.92
N SER A 388 1.93 -10.75 5.09
CA SER A 388 0.90 -9.72 4.87
C SER A 388 -0.37 -10.31 4.25
N ALA A 389 -0.24 -11.27 3.32
CA ALA A 389 -1.40 -11.95 2.74
C ALA A 389 -2.17 -12.72 3.80
N SER A 390 -1.48 -13.52 4.62
CA SER A 390 -2.10 -14.30 5.69
C SER A 390 -2.81 -13.41 6.70
N GLU A 391 -2.14 -12.35 7.14
CA GLU A 391 -2.68 -11.40 8.12
C GLU A 391 -3.92 -10.68 7.60
N GLU A 392 -3.85 -10.10 6.39
CA GLU A 392 -4.97 -9.31 5.85
C GLU A 392 -6.15 -10.19 5.41
N MET A 393 -5.90 -11.43 4.96
CA MET A 393 -6.98 -12.40 4.69
C MET A 393 -7.69 -12.87 5.97
N ALA A 394 -6.94 -13.11 7.04
CA ALA A 394 -7.53 -13.49 8.34
C ALA A 394 -8.41 -12.34 8.87
N LYS A 395 -7.87 -11.12 8.90
CA LYS A 395 -8.62 -9.92 9.31
C LYS A 395 -9.88 -9.72 8.48
N TYR A 396 -9.78 -9.88 7.15
CA TYR A 396 -10.95 -9.80 6.27
C TYR A 396 -12.01 -10.83 6.63
N ALA A 397 -11.64 -12.11 6.82
CA ALA A 397 -12.58 -13.17 7.14
C ALA A 397 -13.31 -12.90 8.47
N GLU A 398 -12.56 -12.53 9.50
CA GLU A 398 -13.10 -12.20 10.83
C GLU A 398 -14.09 -11.02 10.75
N GLN A 399 -13.73 -9.95 10.03
CA GLN A 399 -14.58 -8.79 9.86
C GLN A 399 -15.85 -9.11 9.06
N GLN A 400 -15.75 -9.90 7.98
CA GLN A 400 -16.92 -10.31 7.20
C GLN A 400 -17.89 -11.16 8.02
N MET A 401 -17.37 -12.06 8.86
CA MET A 401 -18.19 -12.86 9.77
C MET A 401 -18.90 -11.97 10.78
N LYS A 402 -18.16 -11.07 11.44
CA LYS A 402 -18.71 -10.15 12.44
C LYS A 402 -19.82 -9.27 11.85
N VAL A 403 -19.56 -8.59 10.74
CA VAL A 403 -20.57 -7.72 10.09
C VAL A 403 -21.80 -8.52 9.68
N SER A 404 -21.62 -9.75 9.19
CA SER A 404 -22.76 -10.60 8.80
C SER A 404 -23.58 -11.09 10.00
N GLN A 405 -22.95 -11.36 11.15
CA GLN A 405 -23.63 -11.76 12.38
C GLN A 405 -24.42 -10.60 13.00
N ASP A 406 -23.82 -9.42 13.06
CA ASP A 406 -24.46 -8.20 13.55
C ASP A 406 -25.69 -7.88 12.68
N PHE A 407 -25.53 -7.99 11.35
CA PHE A 407 -26.60 -7.75 10.40
C PHE A 407 -27.74 -8.79 10.49
N TYR A 408 -27.41 -10.08 10.62
CA TYR A 408 -28.42 -11.12 10.82
C TYR A 408 -29.28 -10.84 12.07
N SER A 409 -28.65 -10.34 13.13
CA SER A 409 -29.34 -9.96 14.36
C SER A 409 -30.31 -8.79 14.14
N GLN A 410 -29.93 -7.78 13.36
CA GLN A 410 -30.79 -6.66 12.98
C GLN A 410 -31.99 -7.12 12.14
N LEU A 411 -31.76 -7.92 11.09
CA LEU A 411 -32.84 -8.48 10.27
C LEU A 411 -33.84 -9.30 11.09
N PHE A 412 -33.35 -10.08 12.06
CA PHE A 412 -34.20 -10.85 12.96
C PHE A 412 -35.11 -9.94 13.79
N GLN A 413 -34.59 -8.81 14.29
CA GLN A 413 -35.38 -7.83 15.04
C GLN A 413 -36.44 -7.17 14.15
N SER A 414 -36.08 -6.75 12.93
CA SER A 414 -37.03 -6.16 11.97
C SER A 414 -38.15 -7.14 11.59
N ARG A 415 -37.80 -8.41 11.37
CA ARG A 415 -38.79 -9.48 11.16
C ARG A 415 -39.71 -9.67 12.36
N LYS A 416 -39.16 -9.67 13.57
CA LYS A 416 -39.95 -9.82 14.80
C LYS A 416 -40.94 -8.66 14.96
N ALA A 417 -40.50 -7.43 14.74
CA ALA A 417 -41.35 -6.25 14.79
C ALA A 417 -42.52 -6.35 13.81
N LEU A 418 -42.27 -6.84 12.58
CA LEU A 418 -43.32 -7.08 11.59
C LEU A 418 -44.35 -8.13 12.06
N LEU A 419 -43.90 -9.22 12.70
CA LEU A 419 -44.81 -10.26 13.22
C LEU A 419 -45.66 -9.77 14.39
N GLU A 420 -45.13 -8.86 15.21
CA GLU A 420 -45.83 -8.28 16.36
C GLU A 420 -46.92 -7.29 15.97
N MET A 421 -46.93 -6.80 14.72
CA MET A 421 -47.95 -5.86 14.24
C MET A 421 -49.37 -6.44 14.15
N GLN A 422 -49.56 -7.74 14.40
CA GLN A 422 -50.87 -8.43 14.36
C GLN A 422 -51.69 -8.02 13.11
N LEU A 423 -51.10 -8.25 11.94
CA LEU A 423 -51.69 -7.92 10.63
C LEU A 423 -53.04 -8.60 10.39
#